data_AF-A0AAJ2TD22-F1
#
_entry.id   AF-A0AAJ2TD22-F1
#
_cell.length_a   1.000
_cell.length_b   1.000
_cell.length_c   1.000
_cell.angle_alpha   90.00
_cell.angle_beta   90.00
_cell.angle_gamma   90.00
#
_symmetry.space_group_name_H-M   'P 1'
#
loop_
_entity.id
_entity.type
_entity.pdbx_description
1 polymer ?
#
loop_
_entity_poly.entity_id
_entity_poly.type
_entity_poly.pdbx_seq_one_letter_code
_entity_poly.pdbx_strand_id
1 'polypeptide(L)'
;MDNYDDGYTYEDKDTFKDSYRPRIGKYVKKVLKFIAILLIAFVYFMIFLRSSTAKVPKKFREFTWTDVTREVYSTNGALTVMKQKSEDAIDKNGLYQISDIYICPDADQVQFTVRYNSRNTINQLMENYSMTDRPTGEIFVFRLRDGDGNIYTEYRYSAAKKPLNEFRKVVFDNVKVPGEGGILYLEVYYGDDVRDLAPMNVTLTVYDADRYTEKVNVSPKDSEFELLPAPSYLDRHENSSN
;
A
#
# COMPACT_ATOMS: atom_id res chain seq x y z
N MET A 1 33.02 -93.29 6.50
CA MET A 1 33.03 -93.54 5.07
C MET A 1 31.83 -94.43 4.84
N ASP A 2 30.70 -93.83 4.50
CA ASP A 2 29.52 -94.50 3.94
C ASP A 2 28.86 -93.48 3.03
N ASN A 3 28.81 -93.87 1.77
CA ASN A 3 28.27 -93.17 0.63
C ASN A 3 26.95 -93.87 0.32
N TYR A 4 25.83 -93.17 0.36
CA TYR A 4 24.59 -93.65 -0.24
C TYR A 4 24.02 -92.55 -1.11
N ASP A 5 24.05 -92.86 -2.41
CA ASP A 5 23.41 -92.20 -3.53
C ASP A 5 22.29 -93.13 -3.99
N ASP A 6 21.06 -92.67 -3.90
CA ASP A 6 19.85 -93.19 -4.54
C ASP A 6 18.84 -92.02 -4.63
N GLY A 7 18.21 -91.66 -5.74
CA GLY A 7 17.99 -92.32 -7.01
C GLY A 7 16.56 -92.01 -7.47
N TYR A 8 16.36 -90.89 -8.20
CA TYR A 8 15.23 -90.53 -9.10
C TYR A 8 13.79 -90.43 -8.49
N THR A 9 12.94 -89.45 -8.82
CA THR A 9 12.26 -89.24 -10.12
C THR A 9 11.46 -87.91 -10.15
N TYR A 10 11.27 -87.34 -11.34
CA TYR A 10 10.53 -86.11 -11.66
C TYR A 10 9.00 -86.22 -11.51
N GLU A 11 8.36 -85.07 -11.26
CA GLU A 11 6.98 -84.60 -11.57
C GLU A 11 6.36 -83.94 -10.33
N ASP A 12 5.61 -82.85 -10.36
CA ASP A 12 5.21 -81.89 -11.38
C ASP A 12 4.81 -80.61 -10.60
N LYS A 13 4.81 -79.48 -11.30
CA LYS A 13 4.20 -78.17 -10.99
C LYS A 13 3.56 -77.96 -9.60
N ASP A 14 4.02 -76.91 -8.93
CA ASP A 14 3.09 -75.86 -8.51
C ASP A 14 3.78 -74.49 -8.42
N THR A 15 3.85 -73.86 -9.58
CA THR A 15 3.81 -72.40 -9.72
C THR A 15 2.58 -71.86 -8.98
N PHE A 16 2.69 -71.57 -7.68
CA PHE A 16 1.63 -70.86 -6.96
C PHE A 16 1.96 -69.37 -6.85
N LYS A 17 1.55 -68.67 -7.92
CA LYS A 17 1.13 -67.27 -7.98
C LYS A 17 2.19 -66.22 -7.64
N ASP A 18 2.84 -65.78 -8.71
CA ASP A 18 2.73 -64.37 -9.11
C ASP A 18 1.30 -63.85 -8.89
N SER A 19 1.12 -62.99 -7.90
CA SER A 19 -0.08 -62.14 -7.83
C SER A 19 0.33 -60.73 -7.43
N TYR A 20 0.69 -59.95 -8.44
CA TYR A 20 0.32 -58.54 -8.60
C TYR A 20 0.14 -57.75 -7.29
N ARG A 21 1.22 -57.53 -6.51
CA ARG A 21 1.21 -56.36 -5.61
C ARG A 21 1.27 -55.13 -6.50
N PRO A 22 0.18 -54.35 -6.63
CA PRO A 22 0.14 -53.33 -7.66
C PRO A 22 1.24 -52.32 -7.34
N ARG A 23 2.02 -51.93 -8.36
CA ARG A 23 2.99 -50.81 -8.26
C ARG A 23 2.31 -49.47 -7.86
N ILE A 24 0.99 -49.47 -7.66
CA ILE A 24 0.14 -48.40 -7.14
C ILE A 24 0.75 -47.72 -5.91
N GLY A 25 1.29 -48.45 -4.92
CA GLY A 25 1.87 -47.82 -3.72
C GLY A 25 3.04 -46.86 -4.02
N LYS A 26 3.86 -47.16 -5.04
CA LYS A 26 4.94 -46.27 -5.49
C LYS A 26 4.40 -45.05 -6.23
N TYR A 27 3.33 -45.21 -7.01
CA TYR A 27 2.67 -44.10 -7.71
C TYR A 27 1.91 -43.20 -6.74
N VAL A 28 1.18 -43.74 -5.76
CA VAL A 28 0.49 -42.97 -4.71
C VAL A 28 1.49 -42.13 -3.92
N LYS A 29 2.64 -42.71 -3.51
CA LYS A 29 3.69 -41.94 -2.81
C LYS A 29 4.26 -40.81 -3.67
N LYS A 30 4.44 -41.03 -4.98
CA LYS A 30 4.88 -39.98 -5.92
C LYS A 30 3.82 -38.87 -6.05
N VAL A 31 2.55 -39.24 -6.25
CA VAL A 31 1.43 -38.29 -6.35
C VAL A 31 1.31 -37.47 -5.08
N LEU A 32 1.37 -38.10 -3.91
CA LEU A 32 1.27 -37.40 -2.61
C LEU A 32 2.46 -36.46 -2.38
N LYS A 33 3.67 -36.86 -2.80
CA LYS A 33 4.85 -35.97 -2.80
C LYS A 33 4.67 -34.77 -3.74
N PHE A 34 4.12 -34.98 -4.94
CA PHE A 34 3.82 -33.91 -5.88
C PHE A 34 2.75 -32.96 -5.33
N ILE A 35 1.69 -33.48 -4.70
CA ILE A 35 0.68 -32.65 -4.03
C ILE A 35 1.32 -31.82 -2.92
N ALA A 36 2.17 -32.41 -2.07
CA ALA A 36 2.86 -31.67 -1.02
C ALA A 36 3.77 -30.57 -1.58
N ILE A 37 4.55 -30.86 -2.63
CA ILE A 37 5.39 -29.86 -3.31
C ILE A 37 4.52 -28.74 -3.92
N LEU A 38 3.42 -29.09 -4.57
CA LEU A 38 2.51 -28.12 -5.19
C LEU A 38 1.86 -27.24 -4.12
N LEU A 39 1.48 -27.80 -2.98
CA LEU A 39 0.90 -27.07 -1.85
C LEU A 39 1.93 -26.08 -1.27
N ILE A 40 3.19 -26.50 -1.07
CA ILE A 40 4.27 -25.61 -0.64
C ILE A 40 4.50 -24.50 -1.68
N ALA A 41 4.59 -24.85 -2.97
CA ALA A 41 4.76 -23.88 -4.05
C ALA A 41 3.58 -22.89 -4.11
N PHE A 42 2.35 -23.36 -3.89
CA PHE A 42 1.15 -22.54 -3.83
C PHE A 42 1.18 -21.54 -2.66
N VAL A 43 1.63 -21.96 -1.48
CA VAL A 43 1.81 -21.06 -0.33
C VAL A 43 2.83 -19.96 -0.65
N TYR A 44 3.99 -20.31 -1.20
CA TYR A 44 4.98 -19.31 -1.62
C TYR A 44 4.45 -18.38 -2.71
N PHE A 45 3.69 -18.91 -3.66
CA PHE A 45 3.04 -18.11 -4.70
C PHE A 45 2.02 -17.12 -4.11
N MET A 46 1.20 -17.54 -3.15
CA MET A 46 0.25 -16.67 -2.44
C MET A 46 0.98 -15.57 -1.65
N ILE A 47 2.09 -15.89 -0.97
CA ILE A 47 2.92 -14.89 -0.28
C ILE A 47 3.51 -13.89 -1.26
N PHE A 48 4.04 -14.36 -2.40
CA PHE A 48 4.58 -13.51 -3.45
C PHE A 48 3.51 -12.57 -4.04
N LEU A 49 2.31 -13.09 -4.33
CA LEU A 49 1.18 -12.27 -4.78
C LEU A 49 0.82 -11.21 -3.74
N ARG A 50 0.69 -11.58 -2.47
CA ARG A 50 0.40 -10.64 -1.39
C ARG A 50 1.46 -9.53 -1.30
N SER A 51 2.74 -9.89 -1.37
CA SER A 51 3.85 -8.93 -1.38
C SER A 51 3.78 -7.98 -2.58
N SER A 52 3.52 -8.49 -3.78
CA SER A 52 3.42 -7.68 -5.01
C SER A 52 2.26 -6.68 -4.97
N THR A 53 1.10 -7.11 -4.44
CA THR A 53 -0.10 -6.26 -4.32
C THR A 53 0.05 -5.15 -3.27
N ALA A 54 0.90 -5.36 -2.26
CA ALA A 54 1.17 -4.38 -1.21
C ALA A 54 2.13 -3.26 -1.64
N LYS A 55 2.93 -3.46 -2.69
CA LYS A 55 3.90 -2.47 -3.15
C LYS A 55 3.21 -1.23 -3.72
N VAL A 56 3.61 -0.05 -3.27
CA VAL A 56 3.20 1.24 -3.85
C VAL A 56 3.58 1.28 -5.35
N PRO A 57 2.67 1.68 -6.26
CA PRO A 57 2.99 1.83 -7.67
C PRO A 57 4.21 2.74 -7.89
N LYS A 58 5.08 2.42 -8.85
CA LYS A 58 6.33 3.18 -9.06
C LYS A 58 6.11 4.69 -9.12
N LYS A 59 5.15 5.12 -9.95
CA LYS A 59 4.79 6.53 -10.11
C LYS A 59 4.41 7.22 -8.79
N PHE A 60 3.75 6.51 -7.87
CA PHE A 60 3.32 7.08 -6.58
C PHE A 60 4.46 7.20 -5.57
N ARG A 61 5.63 6.62 -5.86
CA ARG A 61 6.81 6.72 -4.98
C ARG A 61 7.74 7.85 -5.38
N GLU A 62 7.52 8.45 -6.54
CA GLU A 62 8.36 9.48 -7.13
C GLU A 62 7.82 10.87 -6.80
N PHE A 63 8.67 11.88 -6.97
CA PHE A 63 8.26 13.28 -6.89
C PHE A 63 7.36 13.61 -8.08
N THR A 64 6.28 14.34 -7.84
CA THR A 64 5.35 14.77 -8.90
C THR A 64 5.68 16.18 -9.33
N TRP A 65 5.97 16.36 -10.62
CA TRP A 65 6.12 17.69 -11.19
C TRP A 65 4.75 18.32 -11.44
N THR A 66 4.51 19.46 -10.82
CA THR A 66 3.32 20.30 -10.97
C THR A 66 3.67 21.53 -11.78
N ASP A 67 2.67 22.31 -12.19
CA ASP A 67 2.92 23.56 -12.91
C ASP A 67 3.72 24.54 -12.03
N VAL A 68 3.39 24.61 -10.73
CA VAL A 68 4.10 25.44 -9.74
C VAL A 68 5.58 25.04 -9.64
N THR A 69 5.88 23.75 -9.46
CA THR A 69 7.27 23.30 -9.32
C THR A 69 8.07 23.43 -10.61
N ARG A 70 7.42 23.33 -11.79
CA ARG A 70 8.06 23.61 -13.08
C ARG A 70 8.36 25.09 -13.25
N GLU A 71 7.44 25.98 -12.86
CA GLU A 71 7.64 27.43 -12.94
C GLU A 71 8.83 27.86 -12.06
N VAL A 72 8.86 27.41 -10.81
CA VAL A 72 9.98 27.66 -9.88
C VAL A 72 11.29 27.13 -10.46
N TYR A 73 11.31 25.90 -10.96
CA TYR A 73 12.52 25.33 -11.58
C TYR A 73 12.97 26.10 -12.82
N SER A 74 12.04 26.55 -13.67
CA SER A 74 12.37 27.32 -14.87
C SER A 74 12.96 28.70 -14.55
N THR A 75 12.54 29.29 -13.43
CA THR A 75 13.01 30.60 -12.97
C THR A 75 14.36 30.49 -12.27
N ASN A 76 14.51 29.50 -11.39
CA ASN A 76 15.67 29.39 -10.50
C ASN A 76 16.77 28.45 -11.04
N GLY A 77 16.46 27.63 -12.05
CA GLY A 77 17.35 26.60 -12.60
C GLY A 77 17.56 25.39 -11.70
N ALA A 78 16.99 25.39 -10.50
CA ALA A 78 17.08 24.33 -9.50
C ALA A 78 15.79 24.29 -8.67
N LEU A 79 15.53 23.14 -8.06
CA LEU A 79 14.41 22.93 -7.13
C LEU A 79 14.92 22.12 -5.93
N THR A 80 14.77 22.69 -4.74
CA THR A 80 15.07 22.02 -3.48
C THR A 80 13.93 21.09 -3.12
N VAL A 81 14.21 19.80 -3.12
CA VAL A 81 13.26 18.77 -2.67
C VAL A 81 13.93 17.93 -1.60
N MET A 82 13.20 17.73 -0.51
CA MET A 82 13.62 16.93 0.63
C MET A 82 12.68 15.74 0.78
N LYS A 83 13.23 14.56 1.05
CA LYS A 83 12.47 13.36 1.36
C LYS A 83 12.55 13.08 2.85
N GLN A 84 11.41 12.82 3.47
CA GLN A 84 11.33 12.46 4.89
C GLN A 84 10.60 11.13 5.08
N LYS A 85 11.00 10.39 6.11
CA LYS A 85 10.24 9.23 6.58
C LYS A 85 9.33 9.67 7.72
N SER A 86 8.07 9.27 7.66
CA SER A 86 7.15 9.41 8.79
C SER A 86 7.47 8.37 9.87
N GLU A 87 7.38 8.77 11.14
CA GLU A 87 7.46 7.86 12.30
C GLU A 87 6.17 7.07 12.43
N ASP A 88 5.06 7.81 12.48
CA ASP A 88 3.71 7.28 12.51
C ASP A 88 3.22 7.10 11.08
N ALA A 89 3.97 6.31 10.31
CA ALA A 89 3.65 6.07 8.91
C ALA A 89 2.33 5.30 8.75
N ILE A 90 1.83 4.64 9.79
CA ILE A 90 0.54 3.93 9.82
C ILE A 90 -0.28 4.50 10.96
N ASP A 91 -1.55 4.79 10.73
CA ASP A 91 -2.39 5.36 11.78
C ASP A 91 -2.65 4.33 12.90
N LYS A 92 -3.04 4.83 14.07
CA LYS A 92 -3.32 4.00 15.26
C LYS A 92 -4.31 2.85 15.01
N ASN A 93 -5.24 3.01 14.07
CA ASN A 93 -6.26 2.01 13.74
C ASN A 93 -5.85 1.11 12.55
N GLY A 94 -4.70 1.35 11.92
CA GLY A 94 -4.17 0.56 10.80
C GLY A 94 -4.98 0.68 9.50
N LEU A 95 -5.70 1.79 9.33
CA LEU A 95 -6.59 2.10 8.21
C LEU A 95 -5.85 2.75 7.04
N TYR A 96 -4.89 3.62 7.35
CA TYR A 96 -4.13 4.43 6.43
C TYR A 96 -2.65 4.30 6.72
N GLN A 97 -1.87 4.41 5.65
CA GLN A 97 -0.43 4.47 5.70
C GLN A 97 0.04 5.63 4.82
N ILE A 98 0.90 6.50 5.35
CA ILE A 98 1.63 7.50 4.57
C ILE A 98 3.04 7.04 4.23
N SER A 99 3.52 7.45 3.06
CA SER A 99 4.83 7.09 2.53
C SER A 99 5.26 8.09 1.47
N ASP A 100 6.53 8.03 1.08
CA ASP A 100 7.08 8.83 -0.03
C ASP A 100 6.78 10.32 0.11
N ILE A 101 7.09 10.85 1.30
CA ILE A 101 6.87 12.24 1.67
C ILE A 101 7.99 13.09 1.10
N TYR A 102 7.60 14.08 0.31
CA TYR A 102 8.45 15.07 -0.31
C TYR A 102 8.03 16.46 0.14
N ILE A 103 9.01 17.23 0.58
CA ILE A 103 8.87 18.62 0.99
C ILE A 103 9.62 19.47 -0.02
N CYS A 104 8.94 20.44 -0.63
CA CYS A 104 9.51 21.35 -1.61
C CYS A 104 9.32 22.80 -1.14
N PRO A 105 10.27 23.32 -0.35
CA PRO A 105 10.16 24.67 0.22
C PRO A 105 10.13 25.76 -0.86
N ASP A 106 10.90 25.59 -1.94
CA ASP A 106 10.99 26.59 -3.01
C ASP A 106 9.67 26.83 -3.75
N ALA A 107 8.72 25.89 -3.64
CA ALA A 107 7.41 25.94 -4.28
C ALA A 107 6.26 25.91 -3.27
N ASP A 108 6.54 26.08 -1.97
CA ASP A 108 5.57 25.94 -0.88
C ASP A 108 4.68 24.69 -1.04
N GLN A 109 5.30 23.54 -1.31
CA GLN A 109 4.57 22.33 -1.67
C GLN A 109 4.97 21.13 -0.81
N VAL A 110 3.97 20.36 -0.39
CA VAL A 110 4.13 19.09 0.34
C VAL A 110 3.44 17.98 -0.43
N GLN A 111 4.15 16.89 -0.71
CA GLN A 111 3.61 15.75 -1.43
C GLN A 111 3.82 14.45 -0.66
N PHE A 112 2.88 13.53 -0.74
CA PHE A 112 3.03 12.20 -0.14
C PHE A 112 2.07 11.21 -0.76
N THR A 113 2.27 9.93 -0.45
CA THR A 113 1.36 8.87 -0.84
C THR A 113 0.63 8.30 0.36
N VAL A 114 -0.69 8.41 0.34
CA VAL A 114 -1.60 7.71 1.24
C VAL A 114 -1.96 6.36 0.63
N ARG A 115 -1.93 5.31 1.44
CA ARG A 115 -2.33 3.95 1.10
C ARG A 115 -3.36 3.48 2.12
N TYR A 116 -4.37 2.77 1.67
CA TYR A 116 -5.30 2.07 2.57
C TYR A 116 -5.74 0.73 2.00
N ASN A 117 -6.19 -0.18 2.87
CA ASN A 117 -6.75 -1.45 2.45
C ASN A 117 -8.21 -1.25 2.06
N SER A 118 -8.53 -1.32 0.77
CA SER A 118 -9.87 -1.06 0.25
C SER A 118 -10.95 -1.89 0.95
N ARG A 119 -10.69 -3.13 1.36
CA ARG A 119 -11.72 -3.93 2.02
C ARG A 119 -11.89 -3.52 3.47
N ASN A 120 -10.79 -3.48 4.23
CA ASN A 120 -10.84 -3.19 5.67
C ASN A 120 -11.34 -1.76 5.94
N THR A 121 -10.68 -0.77 5.33
CA THR A 121 -10.97 0.65 5.58
C THR A 121 -12.39 1.02 5.17
N ILE A 122 -12.88 0.50 4.04
CA ILE A 122 -14.24 0.78 3.58
C ILE A 122 -15.29 0.04 4.41
N ASN A 123 -15.01 -1.18 4.87
CA ASN A 123 -15.96 -1.87 5.75
C ASN A 123 -16.12 -1.15 7.09
N GLN A 124 -15.02 -0.69 7.70
CA GLN A 124 -15.08 0.08 8.94
C GLN A 124 -15.77 1.43 8.72
N LEU A 125 -15.51 2.08 7.60
CA LEU A 125 -16.23 3.28 7.21
C LEU A 125 -17.75 3.03 7.12
N MET A 126 -18.16 1.98 6.40
CA MET A 126 -19.58 1.65 6.27
C MET A 126 -20.23 1.32 7.62
N GLU A 127 -19.52 0.63 8.50
CA GLU A 127 -19.99 0.33 9.86
C GLU A 127 -20.14 1.60 10.70
N ASN A 128 -19.11 2.44 10.76
CA ASN A 128 -19.08 3.67 11.55
C ASN A 128 -20.16 4.67 11.14
N TYR A 129 -20.56 4.66 9.87
CA TYR A 129 -21.58 5.57 9.33
C TYR A 129 -22.89 4.87 8.92
N SER A 130 -23.10 3.61 9.33
CA SER A 130 -24.31 2.83 9.03
C SER A 130 -24.70 2.78 7.54
N MET A 131 -23.72 2.68 6.64
CA MET A 131 -23.93 2.64 5.20
C MET A 131 -24.31 1.25 4.71
N THR A 132 -25.33 1.16 3.86
CA THR A 132 -25.74 -0.08 3.20
C THR A 132 -24.93 -0.36 1.94
N ASP A 133 -24.60 0.71 1.20
CA ASP A 133 -23.95 0.63 -0.09
C ASP A 133 -22.51 1.12 -0.01
N ARG A 134 -21.66 0.48 -0.80
CA ARG A 134 -20.24 0.85 -0.86
C ARG A 134 -20.11 2.23 -1.53
N PRO A 135 -19.43 3.20 -0.91
CA PRO A 135 -19.30 4.52 -1.49
C PRO A 135 -18.44 4.47 -2.76
N THR A 136 -18.76 5.35 -3.71
CA THR A 136 -18.12 5.44 -5.03
C THR A 136 -17.45 6.79 -5.20
N GLY A 137 -16.40 6.86 -6.03
CA GLY A 137 -15.65 8.08 -6.26
C GLY A 137 -14.57 8.31 -5.19
N GLU A 138 -14.14 9.56 -5.05
CA GLU A 138 -13.24 9.95 -3.97
C GLU A 138 -14.03 10.24 -2.70
N ILE A 139 -13.62 9.58 -1.63
CA ILE A 139 -14.38 9.52 -0.37
C ILE A 139 -13.58 10.05 0.81
N PHE A 140 -12.28 10.29 0.62
CA PHE A 140 -11.42 10.79 1.68
C PHE A 140 -10.98 12.21 1.39
N VAL A 141 -10.98 13.00 2.45
CA VAL A 141 -10.45 14.37 2.46
C VAL A 141 -9.15 14.36 3.19
N PHE A 142 -8.21 15.16 2.69
CA PHE A 142 -6.94 15.40 3.34
C PHE A 142 -6.88 16.85 3.82
N ARG A 143 -6.41 17.05 5.04
CA ARG A 143 -6.13 18.37 5.59
C ARG A 143 -4.74 18.33 6.21
N LEU A 144 -3.92 19.35 5.97
CA LEU A 144 -2.71 19.54 6.76
C LEU A 144 -2.97 20.56 7.86
N ARG A 145 -2.39 20.30 9.02
CA ARG A 145 -2.39 21.23 10.16
C ARG A 145 -0.96 21.37 10.68
N ASP A 146 -0.49 22.59 10.88
CA ASP A 146 0.81 22.82 11.52
C ASP A 146 0.69 22.99 13.04
N GLY A 147 1.84 23.09 13.72
CA GLY A 147 1.91 23.28 15.16
C GLY A 147 1.32 24.60 15.66
N ASP A 148 1.19 25.60 14.80
CA ASP A 148 0.60 26.92 15.11
C ASP A 148 -0.92 26.94 14.89
N GLY A 149 -1.49 25.85 14.36
CA GLY A 149 -2.92 25.70 14.09
C GLY A 149 -3.35 26.21 12.72
N ASN A 150 -2.43 26.57 11.81
CA ASN A 150 -2.80 26.88 10.44
C ASN A 150 -3.28 25.60 9.74
N ILE A 151 -4.32 25.77 8.92
CA ILE A 151 -4.99 24.69 8.21
C ILE A 151 -4.78 24.87 6.71
N TYR A 152 -4.33 23.81 6.04
CA TYR A 152 -4.16 23.77 4.61
C TYR A 152 -5.12 22.72 4.02
N THR A 153 -5.96 23.16 3.09
CA THR A 153 -6.99 22.34 2.42
C THR A 153 -6.85 22.34 0.89
N GLU A 154 -5.99 23.20 0.35
CA GLU A 154 -5.69 23.26 -1.07
C GLU A 154 -4.77 22.12 -1.46
N TYR A 155 -5.35 21.05 -2.01
CA TYR A 155 -4.60 19.94 -2.53
C TYR A 155 -5.16 19.44 -3.86
N ARG A 156 -4.29 18.73 -4.57
CA ARG A 156 -4.65 17.92 -5.72
C ARG A 156 -4.20 16.48 -5.47
N TYR A 157 -4.84 15.53 -6.14
CA TYR A 157 -4.50 14.13 -5.95
C TYR A 157 -4.58 13.30 -7.24
N SER A 158 -3.86 12.19 -7.23
CA SER A 158 -4.03 11.13 -8.23
C SER A 158 -4.34 9.81 -7.54
N ALA A 159 -5.17 8.97 -8.17
CA ALA A 159 -5.64 7.72 -7.60
C ALA A 159 -5.12 6.51 -8.37
N ALA A 160 -4.73 5.46 -7.62
CA ALA A 160 -4.42 4.17 -8.21
C ALA A 160 -4.98 3.04 -7.35
N LYS A 161 -5.30 1.92 -8.01
CA LYS A 161 -5.85 0.73 -7.38
C LYS A 161 -5.01 -0.49 -7.71
N LYS A 162 -4.71 -1.28 -6.68
CA LYS A 162 -4.21 -2.65 -6.80
C LYS A 162 -5.17 -3.60 -6.08
N PRO A 163 -5.05 -4.92 -6.27
CA PRO A 163 -5.78 -5.86 -5.43
C PRO A 163 -5.55 -5.53 -3.94
N LEU A 164 -6.66 -5.41 -3.19
CA LEU A 164 -6.73 -5.11 -1.76
C LEU A 164 -6.31 -3.71 -1.32
N ASN A 165 -5.62 -2.91 -2.14
CA ASN A 165 -5.06 -1.62 -1.73
C ASN A 165 -5.40 -0.51 -2.72
N GLU A 166 -5.70 0.65 -2.18
CA GLU A 166 -5.84 1.88 -2.93
C GLU A 166 -4.80 2.89 -2.47
N PHE A 167 -4.39 3.73 -3.42
CA PHE A 167 -3.32 4.71 -3.25
C PHE A 167 -3.83 6.08 -3.68
N ARG A 168 -3.41 7.10 -2.96
CA ARG A 168 -3.57 8.51 -3.31
C ARG A 168 -2.20 9.17 -3.27
N LYS A 169 -1.74 9.71 -4.39
CA LYS A 169 -0.62 10.65 -4.41
C LYS A 169 -1.25 12.01 -4.18
N VAL A 170 -0.96 12.63 -3.05
CA VAL A 170 -1.54 13.90 -2.62
C VAL A 170 -0.46 14.98 -2.72
N VAL A 171 -0.84 16.14 -3.23
CA VAL A 171 0.02 17.31 -3.41
C VAL A 171 -0.72 18.51 -2.84
N PHE A 172 -0.24 19.02 -1.72
CA PHE A 172 -0.71 20.27 -1.12
C PHE A 172 0.11 21.44 -1.64
N ASP A 173 -0.58 22.47 -2.10
CA ASP A 173 0.00 23.74 -2.54
C ASP A 173 -0.12 24.78 -1.41
N ASN A 174 0.70 25.85 -1.47
CA ASN A 174 0.69 26.95 -0.51
C ASN A 174 0.96 26.54 0.96
N VAL A 175 1.74 25.47 1.16
CA VAL A 175 2.15 24.98 2.48
C VAL A 175 3.52 25.52 2.84
N LYS A 176 3.55 26.44 3.80
CA LYS A 176 4.81 26.92 4.37
C LYS A 176 5.38 25.85 5.29
N VAL A 177 6.56 25.36 4.92
CA VAL A 177 7.26 24.33 5.71
C VAL A 177 7.64 24.93 7.07
N PRO A 178 7.22 24.32 8.19
CA PRO A 178 7.56 24.82 9.52
C PRO A 178 9.09 24.83 9.75
N GLY A 179 9.54 25.85 10.47
CA GLY A 179 10.94 26.00 10.92
C GLY A 179 11.29 25.02 12.05
N GLU A 180 12.39 25.30 12.76
CA GLU A 180 12.89 24.49 13.89
C GLU A 180 11.79 24.16 14.92
N GLY A 181 11.70 22.90 15.36
CA GLY A 181 10.64 22.40 16.23
C GLY A 181 9.24 22.32 15.61
N GLY A 182 9.09 22.68 14.34
CA GLY A 182 7.80 22.69 13.66
C GLY A 182 7.38 21.33 13.11
N ILE A 183 6.07 21.05 13.16
CA ILE A 183 5.48 19.76 12.76
C ILE A 183 4.31 20.01 11.81
N LEU A 184 4.14 19.16 10.80
CA LEU A 184 2.92 19.08 9.99
C LEU A 184 2.23 17.74 10.20
N TYR A 185 0.93 17.82 10.51
CA TYR A 185 0.05 16.69 10.67
C TYR A 185 -0.89 16.58 9.47
N LEU A 186 -1.01 15.36 8.92
CA LEU A 186 -2.11 14.99 8.04
C LEU A 186 -3.28 14.52 8.85
N GLU A 187 -4.42 15.14 8.61
CA GLU A 187 -5.72 14.67 9.07
C GLU A 187 -6.48 14.09 7.88
N VAL A 188 -7.01 12.88 8.05
CA VAL A 188 -7.82 12.20 7.02
C VAL A 188 -9.24 12.09 7.50
N TYR A 189 -10.17 12.62 6.70
CA TYR A 189 -11.60 12.58 6.98
C TYR A 189 -12.33 11.76 5.93
N TYR A 190 -13.54 11.32 6.28
CA TYR A 190 -14.47 10.76 5.32
C TYR A 190 -15.45 11.85 4.83
N GLY A 191 -15.53 12.03 3.51
CA GLY A 191 -16.50 12.92 2.87
C GLY A 191 -16.58 14.31 3.53
N ASP A 192 -17.81 14.84 3.63
CA ASP A 192 -18.13 16.15 4.22
C ASP A 192 -18.00 16.16 5.76
N ASP A 193 -17.65 15.05 6.41
CA ASP A 193 -17.53 14.96 7.88
C ASP A 193 -16.14 15.38 8.38
N VAL A 194 -15.80 16.64 8.17
CA VAL A 194 -14.53 17.25 8.60
C VAL A 194 -14.67 17.85 10.01
N ARG A 195 -14.72 16.98 11.04
CA ARG A 195 -14.84 17.39 12.46
C ARG A 195 -13.82 16.67 13.34
N ASP A 196 -13.30 17.33 14.36
CA ASP A 196 -12.22 16.79 15.20
C ASP A 196 -12.61 15.48 15.94
N LEU A 197 -13.91 15.20 16.11
CA LEU A 197 -14.46 13.98 16.70
C LEU A 197 -15.12 13.02 15.68
N ALA A 198 -14.89 13.21 14.38
CA ALA A 198 -15.45 12.32 13.37
C ALA A 198 -14.93 10.88 13.59
N PRO A 199 -15.78 9.84 13.47
CA PRO A 199 -15.42 8.45 13.79
C PRO A 199 -14.21 7.91 13.01
N MET A 200 -13.97 8.46 11.83
CA MET A 200 -12.89 8.07 10.92
C MET A 200 -11.71 9.05 10.89
N ASN A 201 -11.73 10.10 11.72
CA ASN A 201 -10.63 11.06 11.81
C ASN A 201 -9.36 10.36 12.31
N VAL A 202 -8.31 10.42 11.49
CA VAL A 202 -6.97 9.98 11.86
C VAL A 202 -5.98 11.11 11.67
N THR A 203 -4.97 11.16 12.54
CA THR A 203 -3.87 12.12 12.47
C THR A 203 -2.56 11.36 12.28
N LEU A 204 -1.75 11.80 11.32
CA LEU A 204 -0.48 11.19 10.94
C LEU A 204 0.58 12.29 10.81
N THR A 205 1.80 12.06 11.29
CA THR A 205 2.88 13.04 11.16
C THR A 205 3.48 12.99 9.75
N VAL A 206 3.34 14.06 8.98
CA VAL A 206 3.90 14.20 7.62
C VAL A 206 5.30 14.79 7.66
N TYR A 207 5.47 15.86 8.43
CA TYR A 207 6.75 16.55 8.56
C TYR A 207 7.06 16.84 10.01
N ASP A 208 8.34 16.76 10.35
CA ASP A 208 8.88 17.08 11.66
C ASP A 208 10.27 17.69 11.43
N ALA A 209 10.44 18.96 11.80
CA ALA A 209 11.66 19.71 11.53
C ALA A 209 12.89 19.14 12.25
N ASP A 210 12.68 18.46 13.37
CA ASP A 210 13.77 17.92 14.19
C ASP A 210 14.26 16.56 13.67
N ARG A 211 13.64 16.05 12.60
CA ARG A 211 13.97 14.76 12.01
C ARG A 211 14.82 14.88 10.76
N TYR A 212 15.54 13.78 10.52
CA TYR A 212 16.38 13.64 9.33
C TYR A 212 15.56 13.77 8.04
N THR A 213 15.98 14.70 7.20
CA THR A 213 15.52 14.86 5.83
C THR A 213 16.68 14.59 4.87
N GLU A 214 16.39 13.90 3.77
CA GLU A 214 17.35 13.63 2.71
C GLU A 214 17.08 14.58 1.54
N LYS A 215 18.06 15.40 1.14
CA LYS A 215 17.95 16.17 -0.11
C LYS A 215 17.98 15.22 -1.29
N VAL A 216 16.99 15.33 -2.17
CA VAL A 216 16.85 14.48 -3.34
C VAL A 216 16.94 15.31 -4.61
N ASN A 217 17.71 14.83 -5.57
CA ASN A 217 17.76 15.42 -6.90
C ASN A 217 16.54 14.93 -7.70
N VAL A 218 15.73 15.86 -8.16
CA VAL A 218 14.56 15.59 -9.02
C VAL A 218 14.80 16.18 -10.40
N SER A 219 14.30 15.53 -11.44
CA SER A 219 14.39 15.98 -12.83
C SER A 219 12.99 16.18 -13.41
N PRO A 220 12.72 17.24 -14.22
CA PRO A 220 11.41 17.46 -14.85
C PRO A 220 10.89 16.31 -15.72
N LYS A 221 11.73 15.31 -16.02
CA LYS A 221 11.36 14.07 -16.72
C LYS A 221 10.71 13.03 -15.80
N ASP A 222 10.71 13.26 -14.49
CA ASP A 222 10.09 12.39 -13.49
C ASP A 222 8.55 12.48 -13.57
N SER A 223 7.87 11.48 -13.00
CA SER A 223 6.46 11.15 -13.26
C SER A 223 5.50 12.35 -13.38
N GLU A 224 4.87 12.45 -14.56
CA GLU A 224 3.70 13.30 -14.77
C GLU A 224 2.44 12.59 -14.28
N PHE A 225 1.61 13.35 -13.57
CA PHE A 225 0.32 12.91 -13.09
C PHE A 225 -0.76 13.83 -13.61
N GLU A 226 -1.86 13.21 -14.04
CA GLU A 226 -3.14 13.89 -13.97
C GLU A 226 -3.51 14.00 -12.50
N LEU A 227 -3.52 15.24 -12.03
CA LEU A 227 -3.88 15.63 -10.68
C LEU A 227 -5.31 16.16 -10.71
N LEU A 228 -6.22 15.45 -10.06
CA LEU A 228 -7.58 15.87 -9.86
C LEU A 228 -7.63 16.89 -8.71
N PRO A 229 -8.52 17.90 -8.78
CA PRO A 229 -8.72 18.82 -7.66
C PRO A 229 -9.23 18.08 -6.42
N ALA A 230 -8.99 18.65 -5.24
CA ALA A 230 -9.68 18.22 -4.04
C ALA A 230 -11.21 18.16 -4.28
N PRO A 231 -11.92 17.19 -3.69
CA PRO A 231 -13.36 17.11 -3.83
C PRO A 231 -14.07 18.40 -3.36
N SER A 232 -15.03 18.88 -4.16
CA SER A 232 -15.68 20.20 -4.02
C SER A 232 -16.61 20.37 -2.82
N TYR A 233 -16.73 19.37 -1.95
CA TYR A 233 -17.59 19.46 -0.79
C TYR A 233 -16.96 20.21 0.40
N LEU A 234 -15.70 20.64 0.26
CA LEU A 234 -15.04 21.60 1.16
C LEU A 234 -15.66 23.02 1.10
N ASP A 235 -16.17 23.46 -0.05
CA ASP A 235 -16.69 24.83 -0.24
C ASP A 235 -18.07 25.09 0.40
N ARG A 236 -18.72 24.06 0.97
CA ARG A 236 -20.10 24.16 1.47
C ARG A 236 -20.23 24.60 2.93
N HIS A 237 -19.15 24.56 3.72
CA HIS A 237 -19.23 24.84 5.16
C HIS A 237 -18.84 26.26 5.59
N GLU A 238 -18.28 27.10 4.71
CA GLU A 238 -18.13 28.53 5.02
C GLU A 238 -19.45 29.30 4.91
N ASN A 239 -20.41 28.81 4.11
CA ASN A 239 -21.71 29.48 3.93
C ASN A 239 -22.82 29.01 4.88
N SER A 240 -22.56 28.02 5.75
CA SER A 240 -23.54 27.54 6.74
C SER A 240 -23.36 28.17 8.13
N SER A 241 -22.46 29.13 8.27
CA SER A 241 -22.22 29.89 9.49
C SER A 241 -22.56 31.38 9.27
N ASN A 242 -23.82 31.65 8.91
CA ASN A 242 -24.44 32.98 9.00
C ASN A 242 -25.82 32.83 9.65
#